data_AF-A0A0D0GZB3-F1
#
_entry.id   AF-A0A0D0GZB3-F1
#
_cell.length_a   1.000
_cell.length_b   1.000
_cell.length_c   1.000
_cell.angle_alpha   90.00
_cell.angle_beta   90.00
_cell.angle_gamma   90.00
#
_symmetry.space_group_name_H-M   'P 1'
#
loop_
_entity.id
_entity.type
_entity.pdbx_description
1 polymer ?
#
loop_
_entity_poly.entity_id
_entity_poly.type
_entity_poly.pdbx_seq_one_letter_code
_entity_poly.pdbx_strand_id
1 'polypeptide(L)'
;MRFLYIAVAGSITVLAGFCVSAIAGDGKSTITGYFEGGAVLGEFAYKNSADGMGLVISYYSPSLNKTLTYKVAKYDECSVMSMYRMRNTRQVVIDGSCASQGGQIYKYVYEWSGATKNWCLVREITGERADIYLGTVVSSEHVFRVKNCVIPGADEPYSYESDTEVARGIAVEIKKFRDSMSSKEILKRYLDSIPSYSIYEMAGYVNSDNVRDVNDLAFYLSENGRSYDALPLLERIVREFPGRMVAKLNLADAYWDSDFKEQGALFYRQYYNEMVSSKLGKKVPDRVLGRMKKY
;
A
#
# COMPACT_ATOMS: atom_id res chain seq x y z
N MET A 1 57.09 26.50 -20.12
CA MET A 1 56.34 27.22 -21.17
C MET A 1 54.99 27.65 -20.58
N ARG A 2 54.91 28.91 -20.10
CA ARG A 2 53.91 29.96 -20.46
C ARG A 2 52.46 29.51 -20.24
N PHE A 3 51.77 29.76 -19.12
CA PHE A 3 51.33 31.01 -18.45
C PHE A 3 50.52 32.00 -19.31
N LEU A 4 49.43 32.51 -18.67
CA LEU A 4 48.66 33.75 -18.90
C LEU A 4 47.60 33.71 -20.04
N TYR A 5 46.42 34.36 -19.96
CA TYR A 5 45.92 35.45 -19.11
C TYR A 5 44.37 35.41 -19.02
N ILE A 6 43.83 35.88 -17.90
CA ILE A 6 42.44 36.35 -17.75
C ILE A 6 42.26 37.65 -18.53
N ALA A 7 41.11 37.81 -19.20
CA ALA A 7 40.56 39.13 -19.54
C ALA A 7 39.05 39.13 -19.23
N VAL A 8 38.70 39.91 -18.21
CA VAL A 8 37.34 40.29 -17.84
C VAL A 8 36.89 41.40 -18.78
N ALA A 9 35.73 41.25 -19.38
CA ALA A 9 34.94 42.37 -19.90
C ALA A 9 33.50 42.15 -19.49
N GLY A 10 33.09 42.82 -18.41
CA GLY A 10 31.69 42.91 -18.04
C GLY A 10 30.95 43.84 -19.00
N SER A 11 29.66 43.58 -19.18
CA SER A 11 28.67 44.66 -19.17
C SER A 11 27.24 44.14 -19.28
N ILE A 12 26.44 44.67 -18.35
CA ILE A 12 25.04 45.05 -18.49
C ILE A 12 24.01 43.92 -18.34
N THR A 13 23.60 43.80 -17.08
CA THR A 13 22.24 43.51 -16.62
C THR A 13 21.18 44.08 -17.58
N VAL A 14 20.42 43.18 -18.20
CA VAL A 14 19.02 43.44 -18.50
C VAL A 14 18.24 42.38 -17.73
N LEU A 15 17.63 42.80 -16.61
CA LEU A 15 16.54 42.06 -15.99
C LEU A 15 15.39 42.05 -17.00
N ALA A 16 15.36 41.06 -17.87
CA ALA A 16 14.12 40.63 -18.50
C ALA A 16 13.39 39.81 -17.44
N GLY A 17 12.44 40.46 -16.77
CA GLY A 17 11.50 39.79 -15.89
C GLY A 17 10.76 38.73 -16.68
N PHE A 18 11.22 37.49 -16.56
CA PHE A 18 10.35 36.34 -16.78
C PHE A 18 9.37 36.35 -15.61
N CYS A 19 8.26 37.08 -15.79
CA CYS A 19 6.99 36.60 -15.26
C CYS A 19 6.82 35.20 -15.87
N VAL A 20 7.28 34.19 -15.14
CA VAL A 20 6.73 32.84 -15.29
C VAL A 20 5.29 33.01 -14.84
N SER A 21 4.42 33.35 -15.78
CA SER A 21 3.00 33.14 -15.63
C SER A 21 2.87 31.69 -15.21
N ALA A 22 2.54 31.47 -13.94
CA ALA A 22 2.09 30.17 -13.49
C ALA A 22 0.92 29.83 -14.40
N ILE A 23 1.15 28.93 -15.35
CA ILE A 23 0.07 28.31 -16.09
C ILE A 23 -0.66 27.52 -15.03
N ALA A 24 -1.72 28.11 -14.49
CA ALA A 24 -2.66 27.46 -13.60
C ALA A 24 -3.29 26.34 -14.42
N GLY A 25 -2.63 25.18 -14.46
CA GLY A 25 -3.28 23.95 -14.83
C GLY A 25 -4.54 23.84 -14.00
N ASP A 26 -5.63 23.49 -14.63
CA ASP A 26 -7.01 23.40 -14.13
C ASP A 26 -7.21 22.37 -13.00
N GLY A 27 -6.13 21.93 -12.35
CA GLY A 27 -6.11 21.02 -11.20
C GLY A 27 -6.70 19.65 -11.51
N LYS A 28 -6.86 19.32 -12.79
CA LYS A 28 -7.54 18.13 -13.28
C LYS A 28 -6.54 17.01 -13.51
N SER A 29 -6.75 15.89 -12.83
CA SER A 29 -5.99 14.66 -12.98
C SER A 29 -6.79 13.62 -13.75
N THR A 30 -6.10 12.76 -14.51
CA THR A 30 -6.73 11.68 -15.26
C THR A 30 -6.13 10.32 -14.91
N ILE A 31 -6.95 9.28 -14.98
CA ILE A 31 -6.54 7.88 -14.75
C ILE A 31 -7.20 7.03 -15.83
N THR A 32 -6.40 6.30 -16.60
CA THR A 32 -6.91 5.40 -17.63
C THR A 32 -6.66 3.93 -17.27
N GLY A 33 -7.54 3.04 -17.72
CA GLY A 33 -7.41 1.62 -17.44
C GLY A 33 -8.52 0.76 -18.00
N TYR A 34 -8.28 -0.55 -18.03
CA TYR A 34 -9.26 -1.58 -18.39
C TYR A 34 -10.12 -1.94 -17.18
N PHE A 35 -10.89 -0.96 -16.69
CA PHE A 35 -11.63 -1.06 -15.44
C PHE A 35 -12.81 -2.04 -15.51
N GLU A 36 -13.51 -2.08 -16.65
CA GLU A 36 -14.73 -2.88 -16.82
C GLU A 36 -14.47 -4.30 -17.34
N GLY A 37 -13.20 -4.70 -17.42
CA GLY A 37 -12.78 -6.04 -17.85
C GLY A 37 -12.81 -6.32 -19.34
N GLY A 38 -13.25 -5.36 -20.17
CA GLY A 38 -13.11 -5.38 -21.62
C GLY A 38 -11.76 -4.87 -22.12
N ALA A 39 -11.52 -4.97 -23.43
CA ALA A 39 -10.32 -4.47 -24.12
C ALA A 39 -10.39 -2.95 -24.45
N VAL A 40 -11.34 -2.22 -23.84
CA VAL A 40 -11.53 -0.78 -24.07
C VAL A 40 -11.16 -0.02 -22.81
N LEU A 41 -10.41 1.07 -22.98
CA LEU A 41 -9.96 1.92 -21.88
C LEU A 41 -11.11 2.78 -21.37
N GLY A 42 -11.43 2.64 -20.08
CA GLY A 42 -12.17 3.66 -19.36
C GLY A 42 -11.24 4.77 -18.90
N GLU A 43 -11.81 5.95 -18.69
CA GLU A 43 -11.06 7.13 -18.24
C GLU A 43 -11.78 7.78 -17.05
N PHE A 44 -11.04 7.95 -15.96
CA PHE A 44 -11.41 8.88 -14.91
C PHE A 44 -10.77 10.24 -15.16
N ALA A 45 -11.54 11.27 -14.88
CA ALA A 45 -11.08 12.62 -14.66
C ALA A 45 -11.53 13.07 -13.28
N TYR A 46 -10.63 13.62 -12.46
CA TYR A 46 -10.98 14.13 -11.14
C TYR A 46 -10.26 15.42 -10.82
N LYS A 47 -10.87 16.23 -9.95
CA LYS A 47 -10.30 17.46 -9.42
C LYS A 47 -10.91 17.79 -8.06
N ASN A 48 -10.27 18.67 -7.32
CA ASN A 48 -10.88 19.26 -6.15
C ASN A 48 -12.17 20.00 -6.55
N SER A 49 -13.18 19.85 -5.71
CA SER A 49 -14.40 20.65 -5.75
C SER A 49 -14.07 22.14 -5.61
N ALA A 50 -14.93 23.01 -6.15
CA ALA A 50 -14.68 24.45 -6.19
C ALA A 50 -14.65 25.10 -4.79
N ASP A 51 -15.36 24.51 -3.83
CA ASP A 51 -15.36 24.89 -2.42
C ASP A 51 -14.20 24.25 -1.62
N GLY A 52 -13.43 23.35 -2.25
CA GLY A 52 -12.34 22.62 -1.59
C GLY A 52 -12.82 21.56 -0.61
N MET A 53 -14.11 21.22 -0.58
CA MET A 53 -14.73 20.32 0.41
C MET A 53 -14.77 18.85 -0.04
N GLY A 54 -13.98 18.48 -1.05
CA GLY A 54 -13.99 17.13 -1.61
C GLY A 54 -13.52 17.04 -3.06
N LEU A 55 -13.90 15.97 -3.75
CA LEU A 55 -13.60 15.70 -5.16
C LEU A 55 -14.85 15.75 -6.04
N VAL A 56 -14.65 16.21 -7.27
CA VAL A 56 -15.57 15.96 -8.38
C VAL A 56 -14.88 14.96 -9.31
N ILE A 57 -15.53 13.82 -9.54
CA ILE A 57 -15.00 12.70 -10.31
C ILE A 57 -15.94 12.44 -11.48
N SER A 58 -15.38 12.29 -12.68
CA SER A 58 -16.10 11.85 -13.87
C SER A 58 -15.45 10.59 -14.41
N TYR A 59 -16.25 9.61 -14.80
CA TYR A 59 -15.78 8.36 -15.38
C TYR A 59 -16.47 8.11 -16.71
N TYR A 60 -15.71 8.08 -17.80
CA TYR A 60 -16.20 7.59 -19.08
C TYR A 60 -16.24 6.07 -19.07
N SER A 61 -17.46 5.52 -19.16
CA SER A 61 -17.72 4.09 -19.23
C SER A 61 -17.82 3.63 -20.69
N PRO A 62 -16.87 2.80 -21.17
CA PRO A 62 -16.93 2.31 -22.54
C PRO A 62 -18.08 1.36 -22.80
N SER A 63 -18.45 0.49 -21.83
CA SER A 63 -19.57 -0.45 -22.03
C SER A 63 -20.92 0.25 -22.11
N LEU A 64 -21.03 1.45 -21.51
CA LEU A 64 -22.26 2.23 -21.49
C LEU A 64 -22.24 3.39 -22.49
N ASN A 65 -21.10 3.66 -23.12
CA ASN A 65 -20.86 4.82 -23.98
C ASN A 65 -21.35 6.14 -23.34
N LYS A 66 -21.04 6.34 -22.05
CA LYS A 66 -21.51 7.50 -21.29
C LYS A 66 -20.56 7.87 -20.16
N THR A 67 -20.65 9.12 -19.72
CA THR A 67 -19.91 9.61 -18.56
C THR A 67 -20.77 9.57 -17.30
N LEU A 68 -20.27 8.90 -16.26
CA LEU A 68 -20.80 8.93 -14.90
C LEU A 68 -20.10 10.04 -14.13
N THR A 69 -20.81 10.72 -13.22
CA THR A 69 -20.22 11.79 -12.38
C THR A 69 -20.56 11.56 -10.93
N TYR A 70 -19.58 11.81 -10.06
CA TYR A 70 -19.64 11.63 -8.62
C TYR A 70 -19.10 12.87 -7.93
N LYS A 71 -19.66 13.18 -6.76
CA LYS A 71 -19.15 14.19 -5.84
C LYS A 71 -18.86 13.50 -4.53
N VAL A 72 -17.62 13.55 -4.07
CA VAL A 72 -17.19 12.88 -2.84
C VAL A 72 -16.72 13.95 -1.88
N ALA A 73 -17.41 14.08 -0.74
CA ALA A 73 -17.01 15.00 0.31
C ALA A 73 -15.67 14.56 0.94
N LYS A 74 -15.02 15.48 1.63
CA LYS A 74 -13.93 15.14 2.55
C LYS A 74 -14.42 14.14 3.60
N TYR A 75 -13.56 13.19 3.95
CA TYR A 75 -13.84 12.22 5.01
C TYR A 75 -13.63 12.82 6.40
N ASP A 76 -12.70 13.76 6.51
CA ASP A 76 -12.39 14.51 7.73
C ASP A 76 -11.87 15.92 7.38
N GLU A 77 -11.77 16.83 8.35
CA GLU A 77 -11.21 18.17 8.18
C GLU A 77 -9.77 18.12 7.67
N CYS A 78 -8.96 17.18 8.17
CA CYS A 78 -7.56 17.01 7.76
C CYS A 78 -7.37 16.26 6.43
N SER A 79 -8.45 15.77 5.82
CA SER A 79 -8.37 14.96 4.59
C SER A 79 -7.76 15.74 3.43
N VAL A 80 -6.73 15.13 2.84
CA VAL A 80 -6.19 15.53 1.54
C VAL A 80 -6.71 14.53 0.51
N MET A 81 -7.77 14.91 -0.19
CA MET A 81 -8.46 13.99 -1.10
C MET A 81 -7.65 13.76 -2.37
N SER A 82 -7.49 12.49 -2.73
CA SER A 82 -6.83 12.06 -3.95
C SER A 82 -7.48 10.80 -4.50
N MET A 83 -7.18 10.49 -5.76
CA MET A 83 -7.65 9.27 -6.40
C MET A 83 -6.52 8.62 -7.18
N TYR A 84 -6.40 7.31 -7.09
CA TYR A 84 -5.42 6.54 -7.85
C TYR A 84 -5.94 5.16 -8.22
N ARG A 85 -5.40 4.61 -9.32
CA ARG A 85 -5.63 3.21 -9.67
C ARG A 85 -4.74 2.33 -8.81
N MET A 86 -5.32 1.27 -8.26
CA MET A 86 -4.54 0.29 -7.55
C MET A 86 -3.77 -0.60 -8.52
N ARG A 87 -2.45 -0.67 -8.32
CA ARG A 87 -1.52 -1.32 -9.24
C ARG A 87 -1.95 -2.75 -9.56
N ASN A 88 -1.90 -3.12 -10.84
CA ASN A 88 -2.23 -4.47 -11.34
C ASN A 88 -3.63 -4.99 -11.01
N THR A 89 -4.53 -4.11 -10.56
CA THR A 89 -5.95 -4.42 -10.39
C THR A 89 -6.80 -3.56 -11.33
N ARG A 90 -8.11 -3.80 -11.30
CA ARG A 90 -9.14 -2.94 -11.91
C ARG A 90 -9.76 -1.97 -10.92
N GLN A 91 -9.23 -1.92 -9.70
CA GLN A 91 -9.77 -1.14 -8.62
C GLN A 91 -9.20 0.28 -8.64
N VAL A 92 -10.00 1.20 -8.14
CA VAL A 92 -9.59 2.58 -7.88
C VAL A 92 -9.77 2.89 -6.42
N VAL A 93 -8.88 3.71 -5.89
CA VAL A 93 -8.92 4.15 -4.50
C VAL A 93 -9.22 5.63 -4.49
N ILE A 94 -10.17 6.02 -3.65
CA ILE A 94 -10.34 7.40 -3.19
C ILE A 94 -9.71 7.45 -1.81
N ASP A 95 -8.65 8.23 -1.68
CA ASP A 95 -7.84 8.35 -0.47
C ASP A 95 -8.00 9.76 0.09
N GLY A 96 -8.61 9.85 1.26
CA GLY A 96 -8.74 11.07 2.06
C GLY A 96 -7.95 11.00 3.35
N SER A 97 -6.91 10.16 3.42
CA SER A 97 -6.05 10.05 4.60
C SER A 97 -5.39 11.39 4.92
N CYS A 98 -5.21 11.66 6.21
CA CYS A 98 -4.53 12.87 6.66
C CYS A 98 -3.02 12.74 6.44
N ALA A 99 -2.39 13.81 5.95
CA ALA A 99 -1.00 13.74 5.45
C ALA A 99 0.06 13.64 6.57
N SER A 100 -0.31 13.94 7.81
CA SER A 100 0.60 13.94 8.96
C SER A 100 1.07 12.52 9.33
N GLN A 101 2.24 12.45 9.99
CA GLN A 101 2.63 11.23 10.72
C GLN A 101 1.62 10.97 11.83
N GLY A 102 1.29 9.69 12.07
CA GLY A 102 0.18 9.32 12.96
C GLY A 102 -1.21 9.76 12.47
N GLY A 103 -1.31 10.35 11.27
CA GLY A 103 -2.59 10.84 10.73
C GLY A 103 -3.55 9.71 10.43
N GLN A 104 -4.85 9.98 10.57
CA GLN A 104 -5.89 9.01 10.31
C GLN A 104 -5.91 8.61 8.82
N ILE A 105 -6.08 7.32 8.58
CA ILE A 105 -6.21 6.70 7.25
C ILE A 105 -7.69 6.62 6.90
N TYR A 106 -8.02 7.05 5.68
CA TYR A 106 -9.35 6.92 5.10
C TYR A 106 -9.22 6.59 3.62
N LYS A 107 -9.29 5.30 3.27
CA LYS A 107 -9.20 4.84 1.87
C LYS A 107 -10.40 4.00 1.50
N TYR A 108 -11.05 4.36 0.41
CA TYR A 108 -12.26 3.71 -0.09
C TYR A 108 -11.92 3.09 -1.45
N VAL A 109 -11.97 1.75 -1.52
CA VAL A 109 -11.61 1.00 -2.72
C VAL A 109 -12.88 0.65 -3.49
N TYR A 110 -12.94 1.06 -4.74
CA TYR A 110 -14.05 0.85 -5.64
C TYR A 110 -13.69 -0.12 -6.77
N GLU A 111 -14.66 -0.93 -7.17
CA GLU A 111 -14.57 -1.82 -8.33
C GLU A 111 -15.80 -1.67 -9.22
N TRP A 112 -15.62 -1.81 -10.54
CA TRP A 112 -16.73 -1.76 -11.48
C TRP A 112 -17.61 -3.01 -11.36
N SER A 113 -18.91 -2.81 -11.20
CA SER A 113 -19.92 -3.87 -11.22
C SER A 113 -20.69 -3.84 -12.52
N GLY A 114 -20.57 -4.91 -13.31
CA GLY A 114 -21.36 -5.10 -14.51
C GLY A 114 -22.86 -5.28 -14.23
N ALA A 115 -23.23 -5.76 -13.04
CA ALA A 115 -24.62 -5.98 -12.65
C ALA A 115 -25.35 -4.66 -12.39
N THR A 116 -24.72 -3.75 -11.66
CA THR A 116 -25.29 -2.42 -11.37
C THR A 116 -24.91 -1.38 -12.42
N LYS A 117 -23.99 -1.71 -13.33
CA LYS A 117 -23.43 -0.81 -14.35
C LYS A 117 -22.86 0.46 -13.72
N ASN A 118 -22.19 0.30 -12.58
CA ASN A 118 -21.64 1.39 -11.77
C ASN A 118 -20.43 0.93 -10.93
N TRP A 119 -19.75 1.89 -10.30
CA TRP A 119 -18.67 1.65 -9.35
C TRP A 119 -19.24 1.32 -7.96
N CYS A 120 -18.74 0.27 -7.34
CA CYS A 120 -19.18 -0.18 -6.02
C CYS A 120 -18.01 -0.14 -5.04
N LEU A 121 -18.25 0.43 -3.86
CA LEU A 121 -17.35 0.33 -2.73
C LEU A 121 -17.22 -1.15 -2.34
N VAL A 122 -15.99 -1.67 -2.39
CA VAL A 122 -15.69 -3.06 -2.03
C VAL A 122 -14.85 -3.18 -0.77
N ARG A 123 -14.04 -2.16 -0.47
CA ARG A 123 -13.28 -2.07 0.79
C ARG A 123 -13.31 -0.67 1.35
N GLU A 124 -13.43 -0.61 2.67
CA GLU A 124 -13.11 0.58 3.45
C GLU A 124 -11.86 0.27 4.29
N ILE A 125 -10.90 1.19 4.28
CA ILE A 125 -9.64 1.04 5.01
C ILE A 125 -9.49 2.24 5.92
N THR A 126 -9.38 1.96 7.20
CA THR A 126 -9.15 2.95 8.26
C THR A 126 -7.88 2.60 9.02
N GLY A 127 -7.42 3.46 9.93
CA GLY A 127 -6.20 3.21 10.69
C GLY A 127 -5.40 4.47 10.95
N GLU A 128 -4.14 4.30 11.36
CA GLU A 128 -3.23 5.41 11.58
C GLU A 128 -1.97 5.20 10.73
N ARG A 129 -1.47 6.29 10.14
CA ARG A 129 -0.21 6.29 9.41
C ARG A 129 0.95 6.03 10.39
N ALA A 130 2.04 5.47 9.88
CA ALA A 130 3.27 5.35 10.63
C ALA A 130 3.69 6.72 11.24
N ASP A 131 4.20 6.67 12.46
CA ASP A 131 4.80 7.79 13.17
C ASP A 131 6.20 7.39 13.61
N ILE A 132 7.17 7.76 12.78
CA ILE A 132 8.57 7.38 13.00
C ILE A 132 9.17 8.10 14.21
N TYR A 133 8.65 9.26 14.61
CA TYR A 133 9.12 9.98 15.79
C TYR A 133 8.66 9.31 17.08
N LEU A 134 7.47 8.71 17.06
CA LEU A 134 6.96 7.89 18.16
C LEU A 134 7.39 6.41 18.09
N GLY A 135 8.21 6.05 17.09
CA GLY A 135 8.75 4.70 16.91
C GLY A 135 7.80 3.71 16.20
N THR A 136 6.65 4.18 15.73
CA THR A 136 5.68 3.40 14.95
C THR A 136 6.07 3.43 13.48
N VAL A 137 6.78 2.40 13.02
CA VAL A 137 7.32 2.33 11.65
C VAL A 137 6.38 1.66 10.64
N VAL A 138 5.31 1.03 11.11
CA VAL A 138 4.27 0.38 10.29
C VAL A 138 2.93 1.02 10.62
N SER A 139 2.14 1.34 9.60
CA SER A 139 0.77 1.86 9.78
C SER A 139 -0.17 0.80 10.33
N SER A 140 -1.15 1.20 11.14
CA SER A 140 -2.17 0.32 11.70
C SER A 140 -3.43 0.30 10.81
N GLU A 141 -3.36 -0.33 9.63
CA GLU A 141 -4.54 -0.40 8.75
C GLU A 141 -5.53 -1.50 9.16
N HIS A 142 -6.82 -1.13 9.18
CA HIS A 142 -7.96 -2.01 9.36
C HIS A 142 -8.78 -2.03 8.07
N VAL A 143 -9.03 -3.22 7.53
CA VAL A 143 -9.71 -3.41 6.24
C VAL A 143 -11.07 -4.03 6.47
N PHE A 144 -12.11 -3.36 5.99
CA PHE A 144 -13.50 -3.83 6.05
C PHE A 144 -14.00 -4.18 4.65
N ARG A 145 -14.65 -5.34 4.52
CA ARG A 145 -15.33 -5.75 3.28
C ARG A 145 -16.74 -5.20 3.28
N VAL A 146 -17.05 -4.35 2.32
CA VAL A 146 -18.36 -3.69 2.22
C VAL A 146 -19.36 -4.60 1.53
N LYS A 147 -20.54 -4.76 2.14
CA LYS A 147 -21.72 -5.40 1.57
C LYS A 147 -22.54 -4.38 0.80
N ASN A 148 -23.12 -4.85 -0.31
CA ASN A 148 -23.92 -4.07 -1.25
C ASN A 148 -23.08 -3.05 -2.04
N CYS A 149 -23.63 -2.62 -3.19
CA CYS A 149 -22.96 -1.67 -4.05
C CYS A 149 -23.27 -0.24 -3.62
N VAL A 150 -22.30 0.44 -3.02
CA VAL A 150 -22.38 1.89 -2.76
C VAL A 150 -21.49 2.64 -3.73
N ILE A 151 -22.06 3.61 -4.43
CA ILE A 151 -21.33 4.42 -5.42
C ILE A 151 -20.48 5.50 -4.73
N PRO A 152 -19.43 6.04 -5.38
CA PRO A 152 -18.64 7.12 -4.82
C PRO A 152 -19.48 8.32 -4.39
N GLY A 153 -19.37 8.70 -3.12
CA GLY A 153 -20.04 9.87 -2.55
C GLY A 153 -21.54 9.73 -2.31
N ALA A 154 -22.09 8.51 -2.35
CA ALA A 154 -23.44 8.28 -1.88
C ALA A 154 -23.50 8.30 -0.35
N ASP A 155 -24.56 8.91 0.20
CA ASP A 155 -24.87 8.92 1.64
C ASP A 155 -25.70 7.69 2.06
N GLU A 156 -25.73 6.65 1.23
CA GLU A 156 -26.49 5.43 1.51
C GLU A 156 -25.76 4.60 2.59
N PRO A 157 -26.49 4.09 3.59
CA PRO A 157 -25.89 3.22 4.59
C PRO A 157 -25.46 1.90 3.94
N TYR A 158 -24.29 1.42 4.33
CA TYR A 158 -23.80 0.10 3.99
C TYR A 158 -23.45 -0.68 5.25
N SER A 159 -23.19 -1.98 5.06
CA SER A 159 -22.81 -2.89 6.13
C SER A 159 -21.55 -3.63 5.74
N TYR A 160 -20.94 -4.33 6.69
CA TYR A 160 -19.72 -5.09 6.46
C TYR A 160 -19.98 -6.60 6.46
N GLU A 161 -19.11 -7.34 5.79
CA GLU A 161 -19.00 -8.78 6.02
C GLU A 161 -18.68 -9.06 7.50
N SER A 162 -19.27 -10.12 8.04
CA SER A 162 -18.95 -10.60 9.38
C SER A 162 -17.54 -11.22 9.42
N ASP A 163 -16.92 -11.27 10.60
CA ASP A 163 -15.60 -11.87 10.78
C ASP A 163 -15.51 -13.30 10.22
N THR A 164 -16.58 -14.08 10.33
CA THR A 164 -16.66 -15.44 9.76
C THR A 164 -16.62 -15.44 8.23
N GLU A 165 -17.30 -14.49 7.58
CA GLU A 165 -17.29 -14.33 6.13
C GLU A 165 -15.89 -13.87 5.65
N VAL A 166 -15.31 -12.88 6.33
CA VAL A 166 -13.96 -12.38 6.04
C VAL A 166 -12.93 -13.49 6.22
N ALA A 167 -12.95 -14.22 7.34
CA ALA A 167 -12.03 -15.33 7.60
C ALA A 167 -12.10 -16.41 6.52
N ARG A 168 -13.30 -16.74 6.03
CA ARG A 168 -13.49 -17.68 4.91
C ARG A 168 -12.87 -17.13 3.62
N GLY A 169 -13.08 -15.85 3.33
CA GLY A 169 -12.48 -15.17 2.19
C GLY A 169 -10.94 -15.18 2.24
N ILE A 170 -10.37 -14.88 3.41
CA ILE A 170 -8.92 -14.91 3.64
C ILE A 170 -8.37 -16.32 3.46
N ALA A 171 -9.04 -17.36 3.96
CA ALA A 171 -8.62 -18.75 3.73
C ALA A 171 -8.55 -19.10 2.23
N VAL A 172 -9.49 -18.59 1.41
CA VAL A 172 -9.46 -18.74 -0.05
C VAL A 172 -8.26 -17.99 -0.66
N GLU A 173 -7.96 -16.79 -0.21
CA GLU A 173 -6.81 -16.01 -0.70
C GLU A 173 -5.46 -16.66 -0.34
N ILE A 174 -5.33 -17.20 0.87
CA ILE A 174 -4.15 -17.97 1.29
C ILE A 174 -4.01 -19.26 0.47
N LYS A 175 -5.12 -19.93 0.15
CA LYS A 175 -5.11 -21.08 -0.76
C LYS A 175 -4.61 -20.67 -2.15
N LYS A 176 -5.05 -19.54 -2.71
CA LYS A 176 -4.56 -19.02 -4.00
C LYS A 176 -3.06 -18.75 -3.96
N PHE A 177 -2.54 -18.18 -2.88
CA PHE A 177 -1.10 -18.03 -2.67
C PHE A 177 -0.40 -19.39 -2.72
N ARG A 178 -0.89 -20.37 -1.95
CA ARG A 178 -0.30 -21.72 -1.92
C ARG A 178 -0.27 -22.37 -3.29
N ASP A 179 -1.37 -22.30 -4.03
CA ASP A 179 -1.48 -22.83 -5.38
C ASP A 179 -0.51 -22.11 -6.34
N SER A 180 -0.25 -20.81 -6.11
CA SER A 180 0.70 -20.02 -6.92
C SER A 180 2.15 -20.46 -6.77
N MET A 181 2.52 -21.05 -5.62
CA MET A 181 3.88 -21.55 -5.36
C MET A 181 4.28 -22.75 -6.25
N SER A 182 3.35 -23.29 -7.04
CA SER A 182 3.62 -24.38 -8.00
C SER A 182 4.57 -23.99 -9.14
N SER A 183 4.72 -22.70 -9.46
CA SER A 183 5.66 -22.19 -10.45
C SER A 183 6.13 -20.79 -10.07
N LYS A 184 7.40 -20.49 -10.38
CA LYS A 184 7.99 -19.17 -10.15
C LYS A 184 7.23 -18.07 -10.87
N GLU A 185 6.75 -18.34 -12.08
CA GLU A 185 6.00 -17.41 -12.93
C GLU A 185 4.58 -17.15 -12.38
N ILE A 186 3.92 -18.18 -11.84
CA ILE A 186 2.60 -18.02 -11.21
C ILE A 186 2.73 -17.25 -9.89
N LEU A 187 3.70 -17.63 -9.05
CA LEU A 187 4.00 -16.94 -7.81
C LEU A 187 4.32 -15.47 -8.04
N LYS A 188 5.18 -15.16 -9.01
CA LYS A 188 5.51 -13.77 -9.34
C LYS A 188 4.26 -12.96 -9.74
N ARG A 189 3.40 -13.52 -10.60
CA ARG A 189 2.14 -12.87 -10.98
C ARG A 189 1.20 -12.67 -9.81
N TYR A 190 1.14 -13.62 -8.88
CA TYR A 190 0.37 -13.47 -7.64
C TYR A 190 0.91 -12.32 -6.79
N LEU A 191 2.22 -12.30 -6.51
CA LEU A 191 2.87 -11.25 -5.70
C LEU A 191 2.79 -9.86 -6.34
N ASP A 192 2.81 -9.79 -7.67
CA ASP A 192 2.67 -8.51 -8.38
C ASP A 192 1.20 -8.03 -8.41
N SER A 193 0.22 -8.91 -8.24
CA SER A 193 -1.22 -8.58 -8.32
C SER A 193 -1.93 -8.47 -6.98
N ILE A 194 -1.39 -9.05 -5.90
CA ILE A 194 -1.98 -8.93 -4.57
C ILE A 194 -1.87 -7.47 -4.08
N PRO A 195 -3.01 -6.81 -3.77
CA PRO A 195 -2.98 -5.43 -3.29
C PRO A 195 -2.48 -5.36 -1.84
N SER A 196 -1.83 -4.24 -1.46
CA SER A 196 -1.30 -4.08 -0.09
C SER A 196 -2.37 -4.20 0.99
N TYR A 197 -3.61 -3.74 0.74
CA TYR A 197 -4.69 -3.89 1.72
C TYR A 197 -5.02 -5.37 2.01
N SER A 198 -4.90 -6.28 1.03
CA SER A 198 -5.13 -7.72 1.28
C SER A 198 -4.12 -8.26 2.28
N ILE A 199 -2.92 -7.69 2.33
CA ILE A 199 -1.86 -8.09 3.25
C ILE A 199 -2.18 -7.63 4.68
N TYR A 200 -2.65 -6.38 4.84
CA TYR A 200 -3.17 -5.89 6.13
C TYR A 200 -4.39 -6.67 6.59
N GLU A 201 -5.32 -7.01 5.69
CA GLU A 201 -6.48 -7.83 6.00
C GLU A 201 -6.04 -9.21 6.49
N MET A 202 -5.12 -9.89 5.79
CA MET A 202 -4.56 -11.19 6.22
C MET A 202 -3.88 -11.13 7.59
N ALA A 203 -3.19 -10.03 7.92
CA ALA A 203 -2.56 -9.84 9.23
C ALA A 203 -3.60 -9.88 10.38
N GLY A 204 -4.85 -9.50 10.13
CA GLY A 204 -5.93 -9.59 11.11
C GLY A 204 -6.35 -11.03 11.46
N TYR A 205 -6.07 -11.99 10.58
CA TYR A 205 -6.62 -13.36 10.62
C TYR A 205 -5.55 -14.45 10.70
N VAL A 206 -4.33 -14.11 11.15
CA VAL A 206 -3.27 -15.09 11.38
C VAL A 206 -3.63 -16.00 12.57
N ASN A 207 -3.54 -17.31 12.37
CA ASN A 207 -3.82 -18.32 13.39
C ASN A 207 -2.91 -19.56 13.21
N SER A 208 -3.06 -20.57 14.08
CA SER A 208 -2.23 -21.79 14.05
C SER A 208 -2.27 -22.55 12.73
N ASP A 209 -3.38 -22.45 12.00
CA ASP A 209 -3.64 -23.26 10.80
C ASP A 209 -3.00 -22.64 9.56
N ASN A 210 -2.85 -21.31 9.54
CA ASN A 210 -2.35 -20.57 8.37
C ASN A 210 -1.00 -19.88 8.58
N VAL A 211 -0.49 -19.78 9.81
CA VAL A 211 0.72 -19.01 10.15
C VAL A 211 1.96 -19.43 9.35
N ARG A 212 2.03 -20.69 8.89
CA ARG A 212 3.11 -21.13 7.99
C ARG A 212 2.99 -20.48 6.61
N ASP A 213 1.82 -20.60 5.98
CA ASP A 213 1.60 -20.02 4.65
C ASP A 213 1.74 -18.49 4.68
N VAL A 214 1.27 -17.82 5.74
CA VAL A 214 1.39 -16.37 5.88
C VAL A 214 2.86 -15.94 6.05
N ASN A 215 3.65 -16.69 6.82
CA ASN A 215 5.09 -16.42 6.93
C ASN A 215 5.80 -16.62 5.58
N ASP A 216 5.42 -17.66 4.82
CA ASP A 216 5.98 -17.92 3.50
C ASP A 216 5.58 -16.80 2.52
N LEU A 217 4.34 -16.29 2.59
CA LEU A 217 3.90 -15.12 1.82
C LEU A 217 4.76 -13.89 2.15
N ALA A 218 4.98 -13.59 3.43
CA ALA A 218 5.80 -12.46 3.85
C ALA A 218 7.26 -12.57 3.37
N PHE A 219 7.83 -13.77 3.40
CA PHE A 219 9.14 -14.06 2.83
C PHE A 219 9.17 -13.75 1.33
N TYR A 220 8.24 -14.29 0.55
CA TYR A 220 8.22 -14.08 -0.90
C TYR A 220 7.87 -12.64 -1.31
N LEU A 221 7.08 -11.92 -0.51
CA LEU A 221 6.87 -10.49 -0.69
C LEU A 221 8.20 -9.74 -0.59
N SER A 222 9.00 -10.02 0.45
CA SER A 222 10.33 -9.40 0.63
C SER A 222 11.27 -9.73 -0.52
N GLU A 223 11.35 -11.00 -0.92
CA GLU A 223 12.17 -11.44 -2.06
C GLU A 223 11.75 -10.81 -3.40
N ASN A 224 10.49 -10.37 -3.54
CA ASN A 224 9.98 -9.65 -4.71
C ASN A 224 10.04 -8.12 -4.53
N GLY A 225 10.84 -7.61 -3.59
CA GLY A 225 11.07 -6.18 -3.36
C GLY A 225 9.93 -5.46 -2.64
N ARG A 226 9.04 -6.20 -1.98
CA ARG A 226 7.90 -5.69 -1.21
C ARG A 226 8.10 -5.88 0.31
N SER A 227 9.32 -5.66 0.80
CA SER A 227 9.67 -5.88 2.21
C SER A 227 8.81 -5.07 3.18
N TYR A 228 8.46 -3.82 2.84
CA TYR A 228 7.58 -3.00 3.68
C TYR A 228 6.17 -3.61 3.81
N ASP A 229 5.62 -4.14 2.71
CA ASP A 229 4.30 -4.80 2.73
C ASP A 229 4.34 -6.09 3.58
N ALA A 230 5.49 -6.72 3.77
CA ALA A 230 5.62 -7.92 4.58
C ALA A 230 5.56 -7.64 6.10
N LEU A 231 5.85 -6.41 6.53
CA LEU A 231 5.95 -6.05 7.95
C LEU A 231 4.67 -6.31 8.76
N PRO A 232 3.45 -5.93 8.32
CA PRO A 232 2.22 -6.18 9.08
C PRO A 232 1.98 -7.66 9.37
N LEU A 233 2.29 -8.54 8.40
CA LEU A 233 2.19 -9.99 8.59
C LEU A 233 3.21 -10.48 9.62
N LEU A 234 4.47 -10.05 9.47
CA LEU A 234 5.58 -10.54 10.28
C LEU A 234 5.50 -10.03 11.73
N GLU A 235 5.14 -8.77 11.95
CA GLU A 235 4.85 -8.23 13.28
C GLU A 235 3.72 -9.00 13.96
N ARG A 236 2.64 -9.29 13.23
CA ARG A 236 1.56 -10.13 13.76
C ARG A 236 2.08 -11.52 14.13
N ILE A 237 2.79 -12.19 13.22
CA ILE A 237 3.27 -13.56 13.45
C ILE A 237 4.21 -13.61 14.66
N VAL A 238 5.16 -12.68 14.77
CA VAL A 238 6.11 -12.66 15.89
C VAL A 238 5.42 -12.35 17.22
N ARG A 239 4.37 -11.51 17.21
CA ARG A 239 3.58 -11.23 18.41
C ARG A 239 2.75 -12.44 18.87
N GLU A 240 2.01 -13.07 17.96
CA GLU A 240 1.09 -14.17 18.30
C GLU A 240 1.81 -15.53 18.42
N PHE A 241 2.93 -15.71 17.72
CA PHE A 241 3.71 -16.95 17.65
C PHE A 241 5.21 -16.69 17.90
N PRO A 242 5.60 -16.18 19.09
CA PRO A 242 6.95 -15.69 19.37
C PRO A 242 8.07 -16.74 19.22
N GLY A 243 7.72 -18.03 19.33
CA GLY A 243 8.64 -19.15 19.10
C GLY A 243 8.99 -19.43 17.63
N ARG A 244 8.39 -18.73 16.66
CA ARG A 244 8.71 -18.87 15.24
C ARG A 244 10.00 -18.12 14.89
N MET A 245 11.14 -18.77 15.15
CA MET A 245 12.47 -18.23 14.84
C MET A 245 12.62 -17.75 13.38
N VAL A 246 12.06 -18.48 12.41
CA VAL A 246 12.12 -18.08 10.99
C VAL A 246 11.34 -16.78 10.72
N ALA A 247 10.17 -16.61 11.34
CA ALA A 247 9.40 -15.37 11.20
C ALA A 247 10.13 -14.17 11.81
N LYS A 248 10.84 -14.39 12.92
CA LYS A 248 11.69 -13.37 13.55
C LYS A 248 12.86 -12.94 12.66
N LEU A 249 13.51 -13.91 11.99
CA LEU A 249 14.54 -13.62 11.00
C LEU A 249 13.96 -12.84 9.81
N ASN A 250 12.81 -13.28 9.28
CA ASN A 250 12.13 -12.62 8.18
C ASN A 250 11.71 -11.19 8.55
N LEU A 251 11.24 -10.95 9.79
CA LEU A 251 10.92 -9.61 10.29
C LEU A 251 12.16 -8.72 10.34
N ALA A 252 13.29 -9.26 10.83
CA ALA A 252 14.55 -8.53 10.86
C ALA A 252 15.05 -8.16 9.45
N ASP A 253 14.96 -9.10 8.50
CA ASP A 253 15.29 -8.87 7.09
C ASP A 253 14.36 -7.80 6.48
N ALA A 254 13.04 -7.90 6.71
CA ALA A 254 12.07 -6.95 6.17
C ALA A 254 12.25 -5.52 6.71
N TYR A 255 12.54 -5.35 8.00
CA TYR A 255 12.89 -4.04 8.56
C TYR A 255 14.18 -3.50 7.95
N TRP A 256 15.21 -4.35 7.83
CA TRP A 256 16.48 -3.96 7.28
C TRP A 256 16.36 -3.43 5.84
N ASP A 257 15.60 -4.16 5.01
CA ASP A 257 15.38 -3.85 3.61
C ASP A 257 14.41 -2.67 3.41
N SER A 258 13.64 -2.32 4.45
CA SER A 258 12.77 -1.13 4.51
C SER A 258 13.45 0.06 5.21
N ASP A 259 14.77 0.03 5.36
CA ASP A 259 15.60 1.06 6.01
C ASP A 259 15.35 1.31 7.51
N PHE A 260 14.54 0.48 8.16
CA PHE A 260 14.34 0.46 9.62
C PHE A 260 15.40 -0.40 10.32
N LYS A 261 16.67 -0.08 10.09
CA LYS A 261 17.80 -0.96 10.43
C LYS A 261 17.99 -1.16 11.94
N GLU A 262 17.63 -0.19 12.76
CA GLU A 262 17.69 -0.30 14.22
C GLU A 262 16.69 -1.36 14.73
N GLN A 263 15.44 -1.30 14.26
CA GLN A 263 14.41 -2.30 14.52
C GLN A 263 14.86 -3.68 14.02
N GLY A 264 15.41 -3.75 12.81
CA GLY A 264 15.97 -4.98 12.24
C GLY A 264 17.06 -5.58 13.13
N ALA A 265 18.01 -4.76 13.60
CA ALA A 265 19.10 -5.21 14.48
C ALA A 265 18.59 -5.78 15.81
N LEU A 266 17.54 -5.20 16.39
CA LEU A 266 16.89 -5.73 17.60
C LEU A 266 16.35 -7.15 17.36
N PHE A 267 15.64 -7.38 16.25
CA PHE A 267 15.11 -8.71 15.93
C PHE A 267 16.19 -9.71 15.53
N TYR A 268 17.27 -9.28 14.87
CA TYR A 268 18.43 -10.16 14.64
C TYR A 268 19.07 -10.63 15.94
N ARG A 269 19.22 -9.75 16.95
CA ARG A 269 19.74 -10.12 18.27
C ARG A 269 18.85 -11.17 18.95
N GLN A 270 17.53 -10.97 18.92
CA GLN A 270 16.59 -11.93 19.48
C GLN A 270 16.67 -13.28 18.75
N TYR A 271 16.67 -13.28 17.41
CA TYR A 271 16.84 -14.50 16.60
C TYR A 271 18.15 -15.23 16.92
N TYR A 272 19.27 -14.50 16.99
CA TYR A 272 20.57 -15.07 17.31
C TYR A 272 20.57 -15.77 18.68
N ASN A 273 20.05 -15.09 19.70
CA ASN A 273 19.99 -15.62 21.06
C ASN A 273 19.16 -16.92 21.11
N GLU A 274 18.02 -16.96 20.43
CA GLU A 274 17.17 -18.15 20.34
C GLU A 274 17.83 -19.31 19.60
N MET A 275 18.56 -19.02 18.52
CA MET A 275 19.30 -20.03 17.79
C MET A 275 20.44 -20.62 18.65
N VAL A 276 21.16 -19.78 19.40
CA VAL A 276 22.24 -20.23 20.30
C VAL A 276 21.68 -21.04 21.46
N SER A 277 20.63 -20.56 22.14
CA SER A 277 20.00 -21.28 23.26
C SER A 277 19.43 -22.63 22.83
N SER A 278 18.97 -22.73 21.58
CA SER A 278 18.46 -23.97 20.97
C SER A 278 19.57 -24.88 20.41
N LYS A 279 20.85 -24.58 20.65
CA LYS A 279 22.03 -25.32 20.12
C LYS A 279 22.10 -25.35 18.58
N LEU A 280 21.47 -24.37 17.92
CA LEU A 280 21.43 -24.19 16.47
C LEU A 280 22.34 -23.05 15.99
N GLY A 281 23.23 -22.51 16.83
CA GLY A 281 24.09 -21.36 16.49
C GLY A 281 24.87 -21.50 15.18
N LYS A 282 25.24 -22.73 14.78
CA LYS A 282 25.92 -23.00 13.49
C LYS A 282 25.05 -22.76 12.24
N LYS A 283 23.72 -22.63 12.41
CA LYS A 283 22.75 -22.37 11.32
C LYS A 283 22.39 -20.88 11.20
N VAL A 284 22.96 -20.02 12.04
CA VAL A 284 22.75 -18.57 11.94
C VAL A 284 23.38 -18.08 10.64
N PRO A 285 22.63 -17.39 9.75
CA PRO A 285 23.20 -16.81 8.54
C PRO A 285 24.23 -15.71 8.85
N ASP A 286 25.33 -15.64 8.10
CA ASP A 286 26.42 -14.67 8.34
C ASP A 286 25.92 -13.21 8.36
N ARG A 287 24.92 -12.88 7.54
CA ARG A 287 24.31 -11.55 7.50
C ARG A 287 23.80 -11.09 8.87
N VAL A 288 23.32 -12.01 9.71
CA VAL A 288 22.78 -11.72 11.04
C VAL A 288 23.89 -11.12 11.92
N LEU A 289 25.06 -11.77 11.95
CA LEU A 289 26.19 -11.33 12.76
C LEU A 289 26.71 -9.95 12.34
N GLY A 290 26.73 -9.68 11.03
CA GLY A 290 27.14 -8.39 10.49
C GLY A 290 26.13 -7.29 10.82
N ARG A 291 24.83 -7.56 10.64
CA ARG A 291 23.74 -6.59 10.85
C ARG A 291 23.52 -6.25 12.33
N MET A 292 23.74 -7.21 13.24
CA MET A 292 23.67 -7.00 14.70
C MET A 292 24.77 -6.11 15.28
N LYS A 293 25.95 -6.03 14.64
CA LYS A 293 27.09 -5.26 15.17
C LYS A 293 27.04 -3.77 14.81
N LYS A 294 26.21 -3.41 13.83
CA LYS A 294 26.15 -2.07 13.27
C LYS A 294 25.26 -1.11 14.10
N TYR A 295 24.41 -1.67 14.96
CA TYR A 295 23.42 -1.02 15.83
C TYR A 295 23.27 -1.83 17.13
#